data_AF-A0A973U4B7-F1
#
_entry.id   AF-A0A973U4B7-F1
#
_cell.length_a   1.000
_cell.length_b   1.000
_cell.length_c   1.000
_cell.angle_alpha   90.00
_cell.angle_beta   90.00
_cell.angle_gamma   90.00
#
_symmetry.space_group_name_H-M   'P 1'
#
loop_
_entity.id
_entity.type
_entity.pdbx_description
1 polymer ?
#
loop_
_entity_poly.entity_id
_entity_poly.type
_entity_poly.pdbx_seq_one_letter_code
_entity_poly.pdbx_strand_id
1 'polypeptide(L)'
;MRSRRCRSRRPPARSRRHRSTSTRVEVRRYLAVLLLAFFALAAPASAQTFPPLTGRVVDQANLLRPEQELDLSSKSEALEAQTKRQFVVATVNSLKGKEIADYAYRLGRTWKIGDQKRDDGVILLVAPNERKVWIATGYGAGAFLTDAMSGVIVREKILPEFKKNPPDYGAGITAGADAIIAQMSLPADQAQANIARARQKQSSRANEGAG
;
A
#
# COMPACT_ATOMS: atom_id res chain seq x y z
N MET A 1 33.50 -14.21 -109.38
CA MET A 1 32.39 -15.13 -109.72
C MET A 1 32.01 -15.90 -108.46
N ARG A 2 30.86 -15.56 -107.84
CA ARG A 2 30.16 -16.28 -106.74
C ARG A 2 30.99 -16.51 -105.45
N SER A 3 30.47 -16.60 -104.23
CA SER A 3 29.21 -16.32 -103.55
C SER A 3 29.44 -16.76 -102.08
N ARG A 4 28.47 -16.47 -101.20
CA ARG A 4 28.26 -16.99 -99.82
C ARG A 4 28.84 -16.09 -98.72
N ARG A 5 28.04 -15.17 -98.18
CA ARG A 5 27.01 -15.32 -97.13
C ARG A 5 27.56 -15.74 -95.75
N CYS A 6 27.57 -14.75 -94.86
CA CYS A 6 26.77 -14.70 -93.62
C CYS A 6 27.06 -15.75 -92.52
N ARG A 7 27.49 -15.29 -91.34
CA ARG A 7 26.58 -15.13 -90.18
C ARG A 7 27.28 -14.48 -88.99
N SER A 8 26.63 -13.44 -88.48
CA SER A 8 26.94 -12.67 -87.28
C SER A 8 26.80 -13.53 -86.02
N ARG A 9 27.83 -13.52 -85.17
CA ARG A 9 27.80 -14.10 -83.83
C ARG A 9 27.26 -13.05 -82.84
N ARG A 10 26.11 -13.33 -82.25
CA ARG A 10 25.53 -12.56 -81.13
C ARG A 10 26.37 -12.79 -79.85
N PRO A 11 26.60 -11.77 -79.03
CA PRO A 11 27.21 -11.96 -77.71
C PRO A 11 26.18 -12.54 -76.71
N PRO A 12 26.63 -13.25 -75.65
CA PRO A 12 25.74 -13.90 -74.70
C PRO A 12 25.10 -12.91 -73.71
N ALA A 13 23.88 -13.24 -73.31
CA ALA A 13 23.06 -12.50 -72.36
C ALA A 13 23.67 -12.50 -70.96
N ARG A 14 23.88 -11.31 -70.37
CA ARG A 14 24.21 -11.16 -68.95
C ARG A 14 22.95 -11.39 -68.11
N SER A 15 22.91 -12.50 -67.37
CA SER A 15 21.93 -12.74 -66.32
C SER A 15 22.07 -11.70 -65.20
N ARG A 16 21.12 -10.77 -65.08
CA ARG A 16 20.97 -9.93 -63.88
C ARG A 16 20.47 -10.82 -62.73
N ARG A 17 21.38 -11.24 -61.85
CA ARG A 17 21.00 -11.77 -60.53
C ARG A 17 20.43 -10.61 -59.71
N HIS A 18 19.12 -10.61 -59.51
CA HIS A 18 18.47 -9.76 -58.51
C HIS A 18 18.92 -10.25 -57.12
N ARG A 19 19.84 -9.53 -56.47
CA ARG A 19 20.10 -9.72 -55.04
C ARG A 19 18.97 -9.07 -54.26
N SER A 20 17.96 -9.85 -53.90
CA SER A 20 16.97 -9.47 -52.90
C SER A 20 17.57 -9.68 -51.51
N THR A 21 18.39 -8.73 -51.06
CA THR A 21 19.00 -8.76 -49.71
C THR A 21 18.59 -7.55 -48.85
N SER A 22 17.77 -6.64 -49.37
CA SER A 22 17.48 -5.36 -48.69
C SER A 22 16.39 -5.44 -47.62
N THR A 23 15.38 -6.31 -47.77
CA THR A 23 14.21 -6.32 -46.89
C THR A 23 14.49 -6.84 -45.48
N ARG A 24 15.42 -7.80 -45.31
CA ARG A 24 15.73 -8.37 -43.98
C ARG A 24 16.52 -7.42 -43.08
N VAL A 25 17.31 -6.50 -43.66
CA VAL A 25 18.13 -5.53 -42.92
C VAL A 25 17.29 -4.33 -42.49
N GLU A 26 16.42 -3.85 -43.37
CA GLU A 26 15.47 -2.78 -43.09
C GLU A 26 14.50 -3.17 -41.95
N VAL A 27 13.88 -4.36 -42.03
CA VAL A 27 12.96 -4.85 -40.99
C VAL A 27 13.66 -5.00 -39.63
N ARG A 28 14.93 -5.43 -39.60
CA ARG A 28 15.73 -5.51 -38.36
C ARG A 28 16.05 -4.14 -37.76
N ARG A 29 16.29 -3.13 -38.60
CA ARG A 29 16.49 -1.74 -38.16
C ARG A 29 15.20 -1.15 -37.60
N TYR A 30 14.08 -1.34 -38.27
CA TYR A 30 12.77 -0.89 -37.77
C TYR A 30 12.39 -1.58 -36.46
N LEU A 31 12.62 -2.90 -36.34
CA LEU A 31 12.42 -3.63 -35.09
C LEU A 31 13.33 -3.13 -33.97
N ALA A 32 14.60 -2.82 -34.26
CA ALA A 32 15.53 -2.28 -33.27
C ALA A 32 15.11 -0.88 -32.79
N VAL A 33 14.66 -0.01 -33.70
CA VAL A 33 14.15 1.33 -33.35
C VAL A 33 12.85 1.23 -32.53
N LEU A 34 11.94 0.32 -32.88
CA LEU A 34 10.70 0.08 -32.12
C LEU A 34 10.99 -0.45 -30.71
N LEU A 35 11.95 -1.38 -30.56
CA LEU A 35 12.37 -1.88 -29.25
C LEU A 35 13.01 -0.80 -28.39
N LEU A 36 13.82 0.07 -28.99
CA LEU A 36 14.50 1.16 -28.29
C LEU A 36 13.52 2.27 -27.88
N ALA A 37 12.51 2.55 -28.72
CA ALA A 37 11.41 3.45 -28.38
C ALA A 37 10.50 2.87 -27.27
N PHE A 38 10.26 1.56 -27.26
CA PHE A 38 9.51 0.89 -26.20
C PHE A 38 10.23 0.96 -24.85
N PHE A 39 11.55 0.77 -24.84
CA PHE A 39 12.36 0.93 -23.62
C PHE A 39 12.45 2.39 -23.16
N ALA A 40 12.42 3.36 -24.07
CA ALA A 40 12.41 4.79 -23.72
C ALA A 40 11.10 5.27 -23.08
N LEU A 41 9.99 4.55 -23.30
CA LEU A 41 8.69 4.82 -22.66
C LEU A 41 8.49 4.10 -21.33
N ALA A 42 9.42 3.24 -20.90
CA ALA A 42 9.36 2.59 -19.60
C ALA A 42 9.68 3.61 -18.50
N ALA A 43 8.65 4.29 -18.00
CA ALA A 43 8.81 5.15 -16.82
C ALA A 43 9.30 4.30 -15.63
N PRO A 44 10.25 4.80 -14.82
CA PRO A 44 10.67 4.08 -13.62
C PRO A 44 9.47 3.90 -12.70
N ALA A 45 9.16 2.65 -12.37
CA ALA A 45 8.21 2.36 -11.31
C ALA A 45 8.84 2.85 -10.00
N SER A 46 8.43 4.02 -9.51
CA SER A 46 8.84 4.50 -8.20
C SER A 46 8.32 3.54 -7.13
N ALA A 47 9.21 2.69 -6.61
CA ALA A 47 8.92 1.87 -5.45
C ALA A 47 8.67 2.80 -4.26
N GLN A 48 7.51 2.64 -3.63
CA GLN A 48 7.17 3.40 -2.43
C GLN A 48 8.12 2.99 -1.31
N THR A 49 8.88 3.95 -0.79
CA THR A 49 9.78 3.74 0.36
C THR A 49 9.01 3.90 1.65
N PHE A 50 9.04 2.88 2.50
CA PHE A 50 8.46 2.91 3.84
C PHE A 50 9.52 3.19 4.89
N PRO A 51 9.17 3.83 6.02
CA PRO A 51 10.09 3.93 7.15
C PRO A 51 10.49 2.53 7.66
N PRO A 52 11.71 2.38 8.20
CA PRO A 52 12.11 1.13 8.83
C PRO A 52 11.27 0.89 10.09
N LEU A 53 10.98 -0.39 10.37
CA LEU A 53 10.35 -0.77 11.64
C LEU A 53 11.41 -0.71 12.74
N THR A 54 11.29 0.25 13.64
CA THR A 54 12.23 0.44 14.77
C THR A 54 11.69 -0.10 16.10
N GLY A 55 10.42 -0.50 16.14
CA GLY A 55 9.77 -1.02 17.35
C GLY A 55 8.24 -1.05 17.20
N ARG A 56 7.54 -1.15 18.34
CA ARG A 56 6.07 -1.13 18.40
C ARG A 56 5.48 0.26 18.17
N VAL A 57 6.31 1.29 18.29
CA VAL A 57 6.00 2.67 17.93
C VAL A 57 7.07 3.17 16.95
N VAL A 58 6.63 3.76 15.85
CA VAL A 58 7.48 4.43 14.86
C VAL A 58 6.92 5.84 14.64
N ASP A 59 7.46 6.83 15.34
CA ASP A 59 6.99 8.21 15.27
C ASP A 59 7.85 9.08 14.34
N GLN A 60 7.67 8.94 13.02
CA GLN A 60 8.46 9.73 12.07
C GLN A 60 8.04 11.21 12.01
N ALA A 61 6.80 11.50 12.40
CA ALA A 61 6.24 12.85 12.39
C ALA A 61 6.40 13.59 13.73
N ASN A 62 7.04 12.97 14.73
CA ASN A 62 7.32 13.56 16.04
C ASN A 62 6.06 14.13 16.70
N LEU A 63 4.98 13.34 16.70
CA LEU A 63 3.67 13.69 17.27
C LEU A 63 3.51 13.24 18.73
N LEU A 64 4.36 12.32 19.18
CA LEU A 64 4.30 11.71 20.50
C LEU A 64 5.42 12.27 21.38
N ARG A 65 5.10 12.50 22.64
CA ARG A 65 6.12 12.76 23.65
C ARG A 65 6.83 11.45 24.01
N PRO A 66 8.10 11.48 24.46
CA PRO A 66 8.84 10.27 24.80
C PRO A 66 8.12 9.35 25.80
N GLU A 67 7.42 9.92 26.78
CA GLU A 67 6.62 9.17 27.73
C GLU A 67 5.43 8.44 27.09
N GLN A 68 4.84 9.00 26.03
CA GLN A 68 3.75 8.39 25.28
C GLN A 68 4.27 7.26 24.40
N GLU A 69 5.43 7.45 23.75
CA GLU A 69 6.06 6.37 22.97
C GLU A 69 6.39 5.16 23.85
N LEU A 70 6.93 5.40 25.05
CA LEU A 70 7.29 4.36 25.99
C LEU A 70 6.05 3.62 26.52
N ASP A 71 5.00 4.36 26.91
CA ASP A 71 3.75 3.79 27.39
C ASP A 71 3.07 2.93 26.30
N LEU A 72 2.95 3.47 25.09
CA LEU A 72 2.38 2.76 23.94
C LEU A 72 3.17 1.50 23.57
N SER A 73 4.51 1.59 23.58
CA SER A 73 5.38 0.45 23.32
C SER A 73 5.19 -0.64 24.37
N SER A 74 5.12 -0.27 25.64
CA SER A 74 4.93 -1.19 26.77
C SER A 74 3.56 -1.87 26.72
N LYS A 75 2.50 -1.12 26.43
CA LYS A 75 1.13 -1.66 26.30
C LYS A 75 1.02 -2.62 25.11
N SER A 76 1.61 -2.27 23.96
CA SER A 76 1.66 -3.16 22.80
C SER A 76 2.44 -4.44 23.09
N GLU A 77 3.56 -4.35 23.81
CA GLU A 77 4.33 -5.52 24.24
C GLU A 77 3.53 -6.42 25.18
N ALA A 78 2.84 -5.84 26.16
CA ALA A 78 1.99 -6.58 27.07
C ALA A 78 0.85 -7.30 26.33
N LEU A 79 0.21 -6.64 25.37
CA LEU A 79 -0.82 -7.25 24.52
C LEU A 79 -0.26 -8.46 23.76
N GLU A 80 0.89 -8.30 23.13
CA GLU A 80 1.55 -9.37 22.37
C GLU A 80 1.94 -10.54 23.29
N ALA A 81 2.47 -10.26 24.48
CA ALA A 81 2.82 -11.29 25.45
C ALA A 81 1.59 -12.12 25.87
N GLN A 82 0.47 -11.46 26.13
CA GLN A 82 -0.79 -12.05 26.63
C GLN A 82 -1.58 -12.79 25.55
N THR A 83 -1.68 -12.22 24.35
CA THR A 83 -2.62 -12.68 23.32
C THR A 83 -1.94 -13.24 22.07
N LYS A 84 -0.63 -13.01 21.92
CA LYS A 84 0.15 -13.23 20.69
C LYS A 84 -0.29 -12.36 19.49
N ARG A 85 -1.23 -11.44 19.68
CA ARG A 85 -1.68 -10.48 18.66
C ARG A 85 -0.72 -9.30 18.64
N GLN A 86 -0.44 -8.76 17.46
CA GLN A 86 0.54 -7.68 17.32
C GLN A 86 -0.14 -6.35 16.99
N PHE A 87 0.25 -5.29 17.71
CA PHE A 87 -0.25 -3.93 17.46
C PHE A 87 0.92 -2.96 17.29
N VAL A 88 0.89 -2.12 16.27
CA VAL A 88 1.94 -1.11 16.02
C VAL A 88 1.32 0.25 15.78
N VAL A 89 1.94 1.28 16.35
CA VAL A 89 1.61 2.69 16.08
C VAL A 89 2.66 3.26 15.14
N ALA A 90 2.20 3.89 14.05
CA ALA A 90 3.07 4.55 13.09
C ALA A 90 2.58 5.97 12.81
N THR A 91 3.50 6.92 12.80
CA THR A 91 3.26 8.25 12.26
C THR A 91 4.22 8.48 11.10
N VAL A 92 3.72 9.10 10.03
CA VAL A 92 4.52 9.40 8.84
C VAL A 92 4.32 10.85 8.45
N ASN A 93 5.39 11.51 8.02
CA ASN A 93 5.31 12.91 7.64
C ASN A 93 4.36 13.16 6.48
N SER A 94 4.33 12.28 5.48
CA SER A 94 3.42 12.40 4.33
C SER A 94 3.20 11.07 3.64
N LEU A 95 2.02 10.92 3.05
CA LEU A 95 1.64 9.78 2.22
C LEU A 95 2.15 9.88 0.77
N LYS A 96 2.79 11.01 0.39
CA LYS A 96 3.31 11.27 -0.96
C LYS A 96 2.26 11.05 -2.07
N GLY A 97 1.03 11.52 -1.82
CA GLY A 97 -0.09 11.41 -2.75
C GLY A 97 -0.76 10.03 -2.79
N LYS A 98 -0.38 9.10 -1.91
CA LYS A 98 -1.05 7.80 -1.77
C LYS A 98 -2.28 7.90 -0.87
N GLU A 99 -3.20 6.98 -1.08
CA GLU A 99 -4.35 6.77 -0.20
C GLU A 99 -3.86 6.13 1.11
N ILE A 100 -4.42 6.52 2.26
CA ILE A 100 -3.88 6.15 3.57
C ILE A 100 -4.13 4.67 3.89
N ALA A 101 -5.26 4.10 3.47
CA ALA A 101 -5.54 2.68 3.65
C ALA A 101 -4.56 1.82 2.83
N ASP A 102 -4.36 2.11 1.53
CA ASP A 102 -3.36 1.39 0.72
C ASP A 102 -1.94 1.54 1.32
N TYR A 103 -1.58 2.75 1.76
CA TYR A 103 -0.31 2.99 2.45
C TYR A 103 -0.20 2.08 3.69
N ALA A 104 -1.20 2.07 4.56
CA ALA A 104 -1.19 1.31 5.82
C ALA A 104 -1.11 -0.20 5.58
N TYR A 105 -1.87 -0.74 4.61
CA TYR A 105 -1.81 -2.15 4.25
C TYR A 105 -0.48 -2.56 3.62
N ARG A 106 0.13 -1.69 2.81
CA ARG A 106 1.47 -1.95 2.25
C ARG A 106 2.55 -1.84 3.33
N LEU A 107 2.42 -0.90 4.25
CA LEU A 107 3.32 -0.75 5.40
C LEU A 107 3.29 -2.01 6.26
N GLY A 108 2.10 -2.50 6.63
CA GLY A 108 1.98 -3.71 7.44
C GLY A 108 2.51 -4.97 6.76
N ARG A 109 2.31 -5.11 5.45
CA ARG A 109 2.92 -6.20 4.67
C ARG A 109 4.44 -6.08 4.61
N THR A 110 4.97 -4.87 4.45
CA THR A 110 6.41 -4.61 4.41
C THR A 110 7.07 -4.94 5.74
N TRP A 111 6.43 -4.55 6.84
CA TRP A 111 6.87 -4.80 8.20
C TRP A 111 6.54 -6.21 8.71
N LYS A 112 5.71 -6.97 7.98
CA LYS A 112 5.23 -8.30 8.36
C LYS A 112 4.59 -8.30 9.76
N ILE A 113 3.74 -7.31 10.02
CA ILE A 113 3.03 -7.19 11.30
C ILE A 113 1.96 -8.28 11.40
N GLY A 114 1.94 -9.00 12.52
CA GLY A 114 1.07 -10.15 12.77
C GLY A 114 1.78 -11.48 12.53
N ASP A 115 1.17 -12.55 13.04
CA ASP A 115 1.64 -13.91 12.79
C ASP A 115 1.39 -14.34 11.35
N GLN A 116 2.37 -15.02 10.73
CA GLN A 116 2.29 -15.44 9.32
C GLN A 116 1.09 -16.33 8.98
N LYS A 117 0.57 -17.07 9.96
CA LYS A 117 -0.58 -17.97 9.79
C LYS A 117 -1.87 -17.32 10.28
N ARG A 118 -1.81 -16.55 11.36
CA ARG A 118 -3.02 -15.96 11.96
C ARG A 118 -3.41 -14.63 11.34
N ASP A 119 -2.48 -13.88 10.75
CA ASP A 119 -2.71 -12.54 10.18
C ASP A 119 -3.48 -11.61 11.15
N ASP A 120 -3.02 -11.60 12.41
CA ASP A 120 -3.64 -10.94 13.56
C ASP A 120 -2.96 -9.61 13.92
N GLY A 121 -2.27 -9.01 12.93
CA GLY A 121 -1.59 -7.73 13.05
C GLY A 121 -2.52 -6.54 12.89
N VAL A 122 -2.30 -5.49 13.68
CA VAL A 122 -3.02 -4.21 13.58
C VAL A 122 -2.04 -3.05 13.56
N ILE A 123 -2.27 -2.07 12.68
CA ILE A 123 -1.48 -0.84 12.60
C ILE A 123 -2.40 0.37 12.71
N LEU A 124 -2.10 1.26 13.66
CA LEU A 124 -2.65 2.62 13.70
C LEU A 124 -1.67 3.56 12.97
N LEU A 125 -2.06 4.06 11.80
CA LEU A 125 -1.28 4.98 10.99
C LEU A 125 -1.85 6.40 11.07
N VAL A 126 -0.99 7.39 11.36
CA VAL A 126 -1.33 8.81 11.32
C VAL A 126 -0.42 9.57 10.36
N ALA A 127 -1.03 10.40 9.51
CA ALA A 127 -0.33 11.30 8.59
C ALA A 127 -0.84 12.74 8.82
N PRO A 128 -0.11 13.59 9.57
CA PRO A 128 -0.59 14.89 10.00
C PRO A 128 -0.66 15.90 8.86
N ASN A 129 0.21 15.80 7.84
CA ASN A 129 0.17 16.69 6.68
C ASN A 129 -1.11 16.54 5.87
N GLU A 130 -1.58 15.29 5.70
CA GLU A 130 -2.86 15.00 5.07
C GLU A 130 -4.04 15.05 6.05
N ARG A 131 -3.77 15.23 7.36
CA ARG A 131 -4.75 15.15 8.48
C ARG A 131 -5.57 13.86 8.44
N LYS A 132 -4.92 12.74 8.11
CA LYS A 132 -5.56 11.43 7.98
C LYS A 132 -5.08 10.47 9.06
N VAL A 133 -5.99 9.59 9.46
CA VAL A 133 -5.72 8.45 10.33
C VAL A 133 -6.40 7.22 9.75
N TRP A 134 -5.73 6.08 9.85
CA TRP A 134 -6.26 4.80 9.41
C TRP A 134 -5.84 3.70 10.37
N ILE A 135 -6.71 2.71 10.57
CA ILE A 135 -6.39 1.49 11.31
C ILE A 135 -6.41 0.34 10.30
N ALA A 136 -5.24 -0.17 9.94
CA ALA A 136 -5.14 -1.36 9.10
C ALA A 136 -5.19 -2.60 9.99
N THR A 137 -6.12 -3.50 9.70
CA THR A 137 -6.28 -4.78 10.37
C THR A 137 -5.94 -5.91 9.41
N GLY A 138 -5.13 -6.87 9.85
CA GLY A 138 -4.93 -8.15 9.16
C GLY A 138 -6.22 -8.96 9.08
N TYR A 139 -6.26 -9.97 8.23
CA TYR A 139 -7.45 -10.77 7.98
C TYR A 139 -7.95 -11.48 9.25
N GLY A 140 -7.04 -12.08 10.03
CA GLY A 140 -7.40 -12.73 11.29
C GLY A 140 -7.72 -11.76 12.42
N ALA A 141 -7.33 -10.48 12.29
CA ALA A 141 -7.74 -9.46 13.24
C ALA A 141 -9.24 -9.18 13.22
N GLY A 142 -9.95 -9.51 12.14
CA GLY A 142 -11.38 -9.32 12.01
C GLY A 142 -12.23 -10.01 13.09
N ALA A 143 -11.70 -11.04 13.75
CA ALA A 143 -12.39 -11.72 14.85
C ALA A 143 -12.55 -10.84 16.10
N PHE A 144 -11.65 -9.87 16.30
CA PHE A 144 -11.64 -9.00 17.48
C PHE A 144 -11.74 -7.52 17.11
N LEU A 145 -11.19 -7.09 15.99
CA LEU A 145 -11.23 -5.71 15.51
C LEU A 145 -11.61 -5.68 14.02
N THR A 146 -12.86 -5.32 13.74
CA THR A 146 -13.34 -5.15 12.36
C THR A 146 -13.11 -3.73 11.87
N ASP A 147 -13.09 -3.54 10.54
CA ASP A 147 -13.03 -2.20 9.93
C ASP A 147 -14.14 -1.26 10.43
N ALA A 148 -15.37 -1.77 10.61
CA ALA A 148 -16.47 -0.99 11.18
C ALA A 148 -16.17 -0.51 12.61
N MET A 149 -15.63 -1.39 13.46
CA MET A 149 -15.21 -1.04 14.82
C MET A 149 -14.03 -0.05 14.81
N SER A 150 -13.03 -0.28 13.95
CA SER A 150 -11.92 0.65 13.72
C SER A 150 -12.42 2.05 13.36
N GLY A 151 -13.40 2.16 12.46
CA GLY A 151 -14.04 3.42 12.11
C GLY A 151 -14.76 4.09 13.30
N VAL A 152 -15.35 3.32 14.21
CA VAL A 152 -15.93 3.85 15.45
C VAL A 152 -14.84 4.39 16.37
N ILE A 153 -13.75 3.65 16.59
CA ILE A 153 -12.62 4.10 17.41
C ILE A 153 -12.04 5.41 16.85
N VAL A 154 -11.79 5.47 15.53
CA VAL A 154 -11.31 6.69 14.87
C VAL A 154 -12.24 7.87 15.15
N ARG A 155 -13.54 7.71 14.91
CA ARG A 155 -14.51 8.81 15.06
C ARG A 155 -14.75 9.24 16.51
N GLU A 156 -14.79 8.31 17.45
CA GLU A 156 -15.20 8.57 18.83
C GLU A 156 -14.03 8.80 19.78
N LYS A 157 -12.81 8.33 19.45
CA LYS A 157 -11.62 8.44 20.32
C LYS A 157 -10.53 9.33 19.74
N ILE A 158 -10.27 9.24 18.43
CA ILE A 158 -9.12 9.90 17.80
C ILE A 158 -9.50 11.28 17.26
N LEU A 159 -10.51 11.35 16.40
CA LEU A 159 -10.89 12.59 15.72
C LEU A 159 -11.30 13.75 16.65
N PRO A 160 -11.92 13.54 17.83
CA PRO A 160 -12.21 14.64 18.74
C PRO A 160 -10.94 15.39 19.18
N GLU A 161 -9.86 14.67 19.45
CA GLU A 161 -8.56 15.22 19.86
C GLU A 161 -7.87 15.97 18.70
N PHE A 162 -7.95 15.42 17.49
CA PHE A 162 -7.37 16.04 16.29
C PHE A 162 -8.12 17.32 15.86
N LYS A 163 -9.36 17.50 16.32
CA LYS A 163 -10.20 18.67 16.02
C LYS A 163 -10.04 19.81 17.02
N LYS A 164 -9.29 19.61 18.11
CA LYS A 164 -8.97 20.67 19.07
C LYS A 164 -8.18 21.80 18.39
N ASN A 165 -8.16 22.97 19.01
CA ASN A 165 -7.40 24.12 18.55
C ASN A 165 -6.48 24.65 19.67
N PRO A 166 -5.17 24.31 19.68
CA PRO A 166 -4.46 23.51 18.68
C PRO A 166 -4.82 21.99 18.74
N PRO A 167 -4.59 21.22 17.65
CA PRO A 167 -4.82 19.77 17.63
C PRO A 167 -3.90 19.02 18.61
N ASP A 168 -4.46 18.07 19.37
CA ASP A 168 -3.70 17.19 20.25
C ASP A 168 -3.57 15.79 19.62
N TYR A 169 -2.59 15.63 18.74
CA TYR A 169 -2.35 14.35 18.06
C TYR A 169 -1.93 13.26 19.02
N GLY A 170 -1.08 13.58 20.00
CA GLY A 170 -0.59 12.62 20.99
C GLY A 170 -1.72 12.05 21.84
N ALA A 171 -2.63 12.89 22.33
CA ALA A 171 -3.81 12.43 23.07
C ALA A 171 -4.73 11.56 22.19
N GLY A 172 -4.99 11.96 20.94
CA GLY A 172 -5.81 11.19 20.02
C GLY A 172 -5.21 9.81 19.68
N ILE A 173 -3.90 9.75 19.43
CA ILE A 173 -3.18 8.49 19.19
C ILE A 173 -3.25 7.59 20.43
N THR A 174 -2.99 8.15 21.61
CA THR A 174 -3.02 7.40 22.88
C THR A 174 -4.42 6.84 23.14
N ALA A 175 -5.47 7.66 23.02
CA ALA A 175 -6.85 7.23 23.22
C ALA A 175 -7.31 6.19 22.19
N GLY A 176 -6.87 6.32 20.94
CA GLY A 176 -7.12 5.34 19.88
C GLY A 176 -6.43 4.01 20.16
N ALA A 177 -5.14 4.06 20.52
CA ALA A 177 -4.35 2.88 20.87
C ALA A 177 -4.94 2.15 22.08
N ASP A 178 -5.32 2.85 23.14
CA ASP A 178 -5.94 2.24 24.32
C ASP A 178 -7.24 1.52 23.98
N ALA A 179 -8.07 2.11 23.11
CA ALA A 179 -9.32 1.48 22.65
C ALA A 179 -9.06 0.24 21.78
N ILE A 180 -8.05 0.29 20.90
CA ILE A 180 -7.63 -0.85 20.07
C ILE A 180 -7.11 -1.98 20.97
N ILE A 181 -6.20 -1.67 21.88
CA ILE A 181 -5.59 -2.64 22.80
C ILE A 181 -6.67 -3.27 23.68
N ALA A 182 -7.58 -2.47 24.26
CA ALA A 182 -8.69 -3.00 25.03
C ALA A 182 -9.52 -4.01 24.23
N GLN A 183 -9.85 -3.68 22.97
CA GLN A 183 -10.60 -4.58 22.10
C GLN A 183 -9.80 -5.83 21.71
N MET A 184 -8.50 -5.70 21.47
CA MET A 184 -7.59 -6.79 21.13
C MET A 184 -7.23 -7.67 22.34
N SER A 185 -7.42 -7.21 23.57
CA SER A 185 -7.22 -8.02 24.78
C SER A 185 -8.43 -8.89 25.13
N LEU A 186 -9.59 -8.60 24.53
CA LEU A 186 -10.81 -9.34 24.84
C LEU A 186 -10.78 -10.79 24.31
N PRO A 187 -11.42 -11.71 25.05
CA PRO A 187 -11.91 -12.97 24.50
C PRO A 187 -12.77 -12.74 23.24
N ALA A 188 -12.75 -13.69 22.31
CA ALA A 188 -13.35 -13.50 20.99
C ALA A 188 -14.87 -13.26 21.04
N ASP A 189 -15.58 -13.93 21.95
CA ASP A 189 -17.01 -13.76 22.19
C ASP A 189 -17.36 -12.34 22.69
N GLN A 190 -16.59 -11.82 23.64
CA GLN A 190 -16.77 -10.47 24.16
C GLN A 190 -16.42 -9.40 23.11
N ALA A 191 -15.35 -9.63 22.34
CA ALA A 191 -14.97 -8.75 21.25
C ALA A 191 -16.08 -8.67 20.18
N GLN A 192 -16.68 -9.80 19.83
CA GLN A 192 -17.80 -9.87 18.88
C GLN A 192 -19.05 -9.16 19.40
N ALA A 193 -19.36 -9.26 20.69
CA ALA A 193 -20.48 -8.52 21.29
C ALA A 193 -20.29 -7.00 21.14
N ASN A 194 -19.07 -6.49 21.37
CA ASN A 194 -18.75 -5.08 21.14
C ASN A 194 -18.91 -4.68 19.67
N ILE A 195 -18.44 -5.53 18.74
CA ILE A 195 -18.61 -5.32 17.29
C ILE A 195 -20.10 -5.26 16.91
N ALA A 196 -20.93 -6.16 17.45
CA ALA A 196 -22.37 -6.16 17.18
C ALA A 196 -23.05 -4.88 17.67
N ARG A 197 -22.72 -4.42 18.88
CA ARG A 197 -23.21 -3.15 19.44
C ARG A 197 -22.79 -1.94 18.59
N ALA A 198 -21.52 -1.92 18.15
CA ALA A 198 -21.02 -0.86 17.28
C ALA A 198 -21.78 -0.81 15.94
N ARG A 199 -22.06 -1.97 15.33
CA ARG A 199 -22.88 -2.06 14.09
C ARG A 199 -24.30 -1.53 14.31
N GLN A 200 -24.96 -1.92 15.39
CA GLN A 200 -26.32 -1.46 15.72
C GLN A 200 -26.39 0.06 15.87
N LYS A 201 -25.45 0.65 16.62
CA LYS A 201 -25.34 2.11 16.80
C LYS A 201 -25.09 2.85 15.47
N GLN A 202 -24.39 2.21 14.55
CA GLN A 202 -24.08 2.78 13.24
C GLN A 202 -25.30 2.71 12.30
N SER A 203 -26.05 1.60 12.34
CA SER A 203 -27.32 1.48 11.60
C SER A 203 -28.40 2.45 12.10
N SER A 204 -28.50 2.68 13.42
CA SER A 204 -29.49 3.61 13.97
C SER A 204 -29.19 5.06 13.55
N ARG A 205 -27.91 5.48 13.64
CA ARG A 205 -27.47 6.80 13.18
C ARG A 205 -27.66 7.02 11.68
N ALA A 206 -27.44 5.98 10.87
CA ALA A 206 -27.67 6.05 9.43
C ALA A 206 -29.15 6.26 9.08
N ASN A 207 -30.05 5.68 9.88
CA ASN A 207 -31.50 5.82 9.69
C ASN A 207 -32.02 7.18 10.19
N GLU A 208 -31.42 7.74 11.26
CA GLU A 208 -31.77 9.07 11.79
C GLU A 208 -31.30 10.23 10.89
N GLY A 209 -30.23 10.05 10.13
CA GLY A 209 -29.71 11.09 9.21
C GLY A 209 -30.35 11.10 7.82
N ALA A 210 -31.26 10.16 7.52
CA ALA A 210 -31.94 10.03 6.24
C ALA A 210 -33.39 10.54 6.26
N GLY A 211 -33.85 11.07 7.40
CA GLY A 211 -35.19 11.61 7.63
C GLY A 211 -35.24 13.14 7.65
#